data_AF-A0A6A5V8U0-F1
#
_entry.id   AF-A0A6A5V8U0-F1
#
_cell.length_a   1.000
_cell.length_b   1.000
_cell.length_c   1.000
_cell.angle_alpha   90.00
_cell.angle_beta   90.00
_cell.angle_gamma   90.00
#
_symmetry.space_group_name_H-M   'P 1'
#
loop_
_entity.id
_entity.type
_entity.pdbx_description
1 polymer ?
#
loop_
_entity_poly.entity_id
_entity_poly.type
_entity_poly.pdbx_seq_one_letter_code
_entity_poly.pdbx_strand_id
1 'polypeptide(L)'
;MDGIKVGLSYTEIAELKKAAKLYKKKMQQEKRDTREAAKKAKEKERAKKAAQRAAQKSARDAEKALQLSQRCKRKASQPSAQSRKRPKRVVDATDVGEASEGASAAPSKSTRSGRDVKLLDRFK
;
A
#
# COMPACT_ATOMS: atom_id res chain seq x y z
N MET A 1 49.43 7.89 58.75
CA MET A 1 49.02 7.90 57.33
C MET A 1 47.96 8.98 57.22
N ASP A 2 48.40 10.23 57.27
CA ASP A 2 47.49 11.36 57.44
C ASP A 2 46.98 11.76 56.05
N GLY A 3 45.76 11.33 55.77
CA GLY A 3 45.07 11.62 54.52
C GLY A 3 44.76 13.11 54.45
N ILE A 4 45.58 13.85 53.71
CA ILE A 4 45.36 15.28 53.43
C ILE A 4 44.09 15.40 52.58
N LYS A 5 42.97 15.72 53.21
CA LYS A 5 41.73 16.08 52.52
C LYS A 5 41.82 17.55 52.12
N VAL A 6 42.47 17.83 51.00
CA VAL A 6 42.52 19.17 50.41
C VAL A 6 41.13 19.50 49.87
N GLY A 7 40.33 20.21 50.65
CA GLY A 7 39.07 20.78 50.17
C GLY A 7 39.38 21.95 49.24
N LEU A 8 38.91 21.89 47.99
CA LEU A 8 38.99 23.01 47.05
C LEU A 8 38.27 24.22 47.64
N SER A 9 38.86 25.41 47.46
CA SER A 9 38.28 26.64 47.96
C SER A 9 36.95 26.95 47.22
N TYR A 10 36.06 27.71 47.87
CA TYR A 10 34.73 27.97 47.31
C TYR A 10 34.77 28.68 45.95
N THR A 11 35.78 29.50 45.72
CA THR A 11 36.03 30.23 44.47
C THR A 11 36.44 29.29 43.34
N GLU A 12 37.36 28.35 43.59
CA GLU A 12 37.78 27.33 42.62
C GLU A 12 36.59 26.45 42.19
N ILE A 13 35.73 26.05 43.13
CA ILE A 13 34.53 25.27 42.83
C ILE A 13 33.55 26.08 41.94
N ALA A 14 33.41 27.37 42.21
CA ALA A 14 32.54 28.24 41.41
C ALA A 14 33.06 28.42 39.97
N GLU A 15 34.37 28.53 39.80
CA GLU A 15 35.02 28.60 38.48
C GLU A 15 34.89 27.30 37.70
N LEU A 16 35.12 26.15 38.34
CA LEU A 16 34.92 24.84 37.73
C LEU A 16 33.47 24.63 37.28
N LYS A 17 32.49 25.08 38.08
CA LYS A 17 31.07 25.02 37.70
C LYS A 17 30.76 25.90 36.48
N LYS A 18 31.35 27.10 36.40
CA LYS A 18 31.19 28.00 35.23
C LYS A 18 31.80 27.36 33.97
N ALA A 19 33.00 26.79 34.07
CA ALA A 19 33.65 26.10 32.97
C ALA A 19 32.84 24.88 32.49
N ALA A 20 32.36 24.05 33.42
CA ALA A 20 31.52 22.90 33.11
C ALA A 20 30.19 23.29 32.43
N LYS A 21 29.58 24.41 32.86
CA LYS A 21 28.36 24.95 32.23
C LYS A 21 28.63 25.41 30.79
N LEU A 22 29.75 26.09 30.56
CA LEU A 22 30.16 26.50 29.22
C LEU A 22 30.43 25.31 28.30
N TYR A 23 31.12 24.27 28.80
CA TYR A 23 31.39 23.05 28.06
C TYR A 23 30.09 22.33 27.66
N LYS A 24 29.16 22.15 28.60
CA LYS A 24 27.83 21.57 28.31
C LYS A 24 27.06 22.37 27.26
N LYS A 25 27.14 23.70 27.30
CA LYS A 25 26.48 24.57 26.33
C LYS A 25 27.07 24.40 24.92
N LYS A 26 28.40 24.30 24.79
CA LYS A 26 29.07 24.02 23.51
C LYS A 26 28.64 22.67 22.93
N MET A 27 28.69 21.61 23.75
CA MET A 27 28.23 20.28 23.36
C MET A 27 26.76 20.24 22.93
N GLN A 28 25.91 21.03 23.58
CA GLN A 28 24.50 21.13 23.21
C GLN A 28 24.30 21.88 21.88
N GLN A 29 25.12 22.90 21.61
CA GLN A 29 25.06 23.66 20.37
C GLN A 29 25.47 22.78 19.18
N GLU A 30 26.57 22.04 19.29
CA GLU A 30 27.00 21.09 18.24
C GLU A 30 25.92 20.03 17.95
N LYS A 31 25.23 19.55 18.99
CA LYS A 31 24.09 18.64 18.83
C LYS A 31 22.88 19.27 18.14
N ARG A 32 22.66 20.58 18.29
CA ARG A 32 21.61 21.30 17.56
C ARG A 32 22.00 21.48 16.10
N ASP A 33 23.24 21.89 15.85
CA ASP A 33 23.74 22.17 14.50
C ASP A 33 23.70 20.90 13.63
N THR A 34 24.10 19.76 14.19
CA THR A 34 23.98 18.44 13.53
C THR A 34 22.54 18.05 13.23
N ARG A 35 21.59 18.33 14.13
CA ARG A 35 20.15 18.09 13.91
C ARG A 35 19.59 19.02 12.84
N GLU A 36 19.98 20.29 12.83
CA GLU A 36 19.54 21.24 11.81
C GLU A 36 20.07 20.86 10.42
N ALA A 37 21.34 20.47 10.32
CA ALA A 37 21.91 19.97 9.07
C ALA A 37 21.15 18.73 8.57
N ALA A 38 20.86 17.77 9.45
CA ALA A 38 20.08 16.59 9.11
C ALA A 38 18.64 16.93 8.70
N LYS A 39 18.00 17.91 9.35
CA LYS A 39 16.64 18.37 8.99
C LYS A 39 16.64 19.02 7.60
N LYS A 40 17.60 19.92 7.32
CA LYS A 40 17.76 20.57 6.00
C LYS A 40 18.00 19.55 4.88
N ALA A 41 18.77 18.49 5.14
CA ALA A 41 18.98 17.42 4.17
C ALA A 41 17.69 16.62 3.89
N LYS A 42 16.97 16.22 4.94
CA LYS A 42 15.69 15.49 4.83
C LYS A 42 14.61 16.30 4.12
N GLU A 43 14.56 17.60 4.33
CA GLU A 43 13.61 18.48 3.66
C GLU A 43 13.87 18.57 2.15
N LYS A 44 15.14 18.71 1.75
CA LYS A 44 15.54 18.68 0.33
C LYS A 44 15.21 17.35 -0.34
N GLU A 45 15.42 16.21 0.35
CA GLU A 45 15.04 14.89 -0.15
C GLU A 45 13.52 14.75 -0.32
N ARG A 46 12.74 15.16 0.71
CA ARG A 46 11.28 15.13 0.67
C ARG A 46 10.70 15.97 -0.46
N ALA A 47 11.25 17.16 -0.70
CA ALA A 47 10.81 18.03 -1.79
C ALA A 47 11.03 17.36 -3.16
N LYS A 48 12.22 16.79 -3.40
CA LYS A 48 12.52 16.05 -4.64
C LYS A 48 11.60 14.84 -4.82
N LYS A 49 11.37 14.08 -3.76
CA LYS A 49 10.52 12.89 -3.78
C LYS A 49 9.04 13.23 -4.00
N ALA A 50 8.58 14.36 -3.48
CA ALA A 50 7.22 14.86 -3.71
C ALA A 50 7.03 15.23 -5.20
N ALA A 51 7.98 15.94 -5.80
CA ALA A 51 7.93 16.27 -7.22
C ALA A 51 7.94 15.01 -8.11
N GLN A 52 8.81 14.03 -7.80
CA GLN A 52 8.85 12.76 -8.52
C GLN A 52 7.53 11.99 -8.40
N ARG A 53 6.93 11.93 -7.20
CA ARG A 53 5.64 11.27 -6.99
C ARG A 53 4.51 11.95 -7.74
N ALA A 54 4.49 13.27 -7.80
CA ALA A 54 3.50 14.03 -8.56
C ALA A 54 3.60 13.72 -10.06
N ALA A 55 4.81 13.73 -10.62
CA ALA A 55 5.05 13.40 -12.03
C ALA A 55 4.66 11.94 -12.37
N GLN A 56 5.00 10.98 -11.50
CA GLN A 56 4.59 9.58 -11.69
C GLN A 56 3.06 9.41 -11.60
N LYS A 57 2.40 10.15 -10.71
CA LYS A 57 0.95 10.10 -10.58
C LYS A 57 0.28 10.62 -11.85
N SER A 58 0.70 11.79 -12.35
CA SER A 58 0.13 12.35 -13.58
C SER A 58 0.37 11.46 -14.79
N ALA A 59 1.54 10.82 -14.90
CA ALA A 59 1.82 9.86 -15.97
C ALA A 59 0.89 8.64 -15.91
N ARG A 60 0.70 8.04 -14.72
CA ARG A 60 -0.23 6.92 -14.52
C ARG A 60 -1.69 7.29 -14.78
N ASP A 61 -2.09 8.48 -14.34
CA ASP A 61 -3.46 8.97 -14.54
C ASP A 61 -3.72 9.20 -16.05
N ALA A 62 -2.74 9.72 -16.80
CA ALA A 62 -2.83 9.87 -18.26
C ALA A 62 -2.91 8.52 -18.99
N GLU A 63 -2.07 7.56 -18.64
CA GLU A 63 -2.10 6.20 -19.21
C GLU A 63 -3.46 5.52 -18.95
N LYS A 64 -3.97 5.64 -17.72
CA LYS A 64 -5.28 5.10 -17.34
C LYS A 64 -6.41 5.77 -18.12
N ALA A 65 -6.35 7.09 -18.34
CA ALA A 65 -7.32 7.81 -19.14
C ALA A 65 -7.32 7.32 -20.60
N LEU A 66 -6.14 7.13 -21.20
CA LEU A 66 -6.01 6.54 -22.53
C LEU A 66 -6.61 5.13 -22.59
N GLN A 67 -6.26 4.25 -21.65
CA GLN A 67 -6.76 2.88 -21.60
C GLN A 67 -8.29 2.81 -21.44
N LEU A 68 -8.86 3.66 -20.57
CA LEU A 68 -10.32 3.74 -20.38
C LEU A 68 -11.02 4.26 -21.64
N SER A 69 -10.47 5.28 -22.30
CA SER A 69 -11.02 5.81 -23.55
C SER A 69 -11.04 4.76 -24.67
N GLN A 70 -10.04 3.88 -24.73
CA GLN A 70 -10.00 2.78 -25.69
C GLN A 70 -11.00 1.67 -25.31
N ARG A 71 -11.16 1.37 -24.02
CA ARG A 71 -12.14 0.37 -23.53
C ARG A 71 -13.58 0.79 -23.78
N CYS A 72 -13.93 2.06 -23.58
CA CYS A 72 -15.31 2.54 -23.80
C CYS A 72 -15.69 2.68 -25.28
N LYS A 73 -14.70 2.70 -26.19
CA LYS A 73 -14.91 2.65 -27.65
C LYS A 73 -15.22 1.26 -28.18
N ARG A 74 -15.07 0.19 -27.37
CA ARG A 74 -15.57 -1.13 -27.75
C ARG A 74 -17.09 -1.00 -27.90
N LYS A 75 -17.60 -1.22 -29.10
CA LYS A 75 -19.03 -1.43 -29.30
C LYS A 75 -19.44 -2.51 -28.31
N ALA A 76 -20.46 -2.23 -27.47
CA ALA A 76 -21.09 -3.28 -26.70
C ALA A 76 -21.29 -4.45 -27.65
N SER A 77 -20.85 -5.66 -27.25
CA SER A 77 -21.10 -6.88 -28.03
C SER A 77 -22.54 -6.78 -28.48
N GLN A 78 -22.73 -6.61 -29.80
CA GLN A 78 -24.06 -6.46 -30.38
C GLN A 78 -24.91 -7.57 -29.77
N PRO A 79 -26.13 -7.28 -29.28
CA PRO A 79 -27.01 -8.33 -28.80
C PRO A 79 -27.04 -9.38 -29.91
N SER A 80 -26.60 -10.60 -29.59
CA SER A 80 -26.54 -11.66 -30.61
C SER A 80 -27.94 -11.73 -31.21
N ALA A 81 -28.02 -11.58 -32.53
CA ALA A 81 -29.31 -11.57 -33.21
C ALA A 81 -30.07 -12.81 -32.73
N GLN A 82 -31.20 -12.60 -32.06
CA GLN A 82 -32.00 -13.65 -31.46
C GLN A 82 -32.15 -14.76 -32.51
N SER A 83 -31.62 -15.95 -32.17
CA SER A 83 -31.60 -17.08 -33.07
C SER A 83 -33.02 -17.32 -33.56
N ARG A 84 -33.22 -17.27 -34.89
CA ARG A 84 -34.51 -17.61 -35.51
C ARG A 84 -34.88 -19.01 -35.02
N LYS A 85 -36.02 -19.12 -34.33
CA LYS A 85 -36.59 -20.41 -33.88
C LYS A 85 -36.56 -21.39 -35.06
N ARG A 86 -35.84 -22.48 -34.91
CA ARG A 86 -35.86 -23.58 -35.90
C ARG A 86 -37.26 -24.21 -35.89
N PRO A 87 -37.89 -24.44 -37.05
CA PRO A 87 -39.11 -25.24 -37.08
C PRO A 87 -38.80 -26.67 -36.61
N LYS A 88 -39.69 -27.23 -35.78
CA LYS A 88 -39.60 -28.62 -35.29
C LYS A 88 -39.52 -29.57 -36.48
N ARG A 89 -38.46 -30.38 -36.56
CA ARG A 89 -38.49 -31.60 -37.36
C ARG A 89 -39.30 -32.62 -36.58
N VAL A 90 -40.39 -33.09 -37.19
CA VAL A 90 -41.17 -34.24 -36.74
C VAL A 90 -40.20 -35.42 -36.60
N VAL A 91 -40.21 -36.04 -35.43
CA VAL A 91 -39.38 -37.19 -35.05
C VAL A 91 -40.09 -38.44 -35.53
N ASP A 92 -39.43 -39.21 -36.39
CA ASP A 92 -39.58 -40.66 -36.45
C ASP A 92 -38.25 -41.28 -36.04
N ALA A 93 -38.32 -42.23 -35.11
CA ALA A 93 -37.22 -42.78 -34.35
C ALA A 93 -36.27 -43.63 -35.19
N THR A 94 -34.96 -43.51 -34.94
CA THR A 94 -34.00 -44.62 -34.89
C THR A 94 -32.76 -44.17 -34.10
N ASP A 95 -32.16 -45.15 -33.42
CA ASP A 95 -31.28 -45.11 -32.27
C ASP A 95 -29.85 -44.55 -32.50
N VAL A 96 -29.17 -44.31 -31.37
CA VAL A 96 -27.71 -44.25 -31.11
C VAL A 96 -27.04 -42.86 -31.04
N GLY A 97 -26.63 -42.50 -29.80
CA GLY A 97 -25.25 -42.09 -29.57
C GLY A 97 -24.99 -40.64 -29.12
N GLU A 98 -25.03 -40.44 -27.81
CA GLU A 98 -23.98 -39.77 -27.01
C GLU A 98 -23.67 -38.25 -27.22
N ALA A 99 -23.92 -37.47 -26.16
CA ALA A 99 -22.92 -36.63 -25.45
C ALA A 99 -23.43 -35.24 -24.98
N SER A 100 -23.79 -35.21 -23.69
CA SER A 100 -23.55 -34.19 -22.65
C SER A 100 -23.78 -32.70 -22.92
N GLU A 101 -24.83 -32.17 -22.29
CA GLU A 101 -25.19 -30.77 -22.13
C GLU A 101 -24.69 -30.24 -20.77
N GLY A 102 -23.87 -29.18 -20.78
CA GLY A 102 -23.34 -28.54 -19.57
C GLY A 102 -23.93 -27.15 -19.36
N ALA A 103 -24.91 -27.03 -18.45
CA ALA A 103 -25.37 -25.75 -17.92
C ALA A 103 -24.46 -25.31 -16.75
N SER A 104 -23.88 -24.10 -16.86
CA SER A 104 -23.02 -23.48 -15.86
C SER A 104 -23.87 -22.72 -14.82
N ALA A 105 -24.00 -23.28 -13.61
CA ALA A 105 -24.40 -22.55 -12.42
C ALA A 105 -23.13 -22.03 -11.71
N ALA A 106 -23.11 -20.77 -11.30
CA ALA A 106 -21.97 -20.20 -10.58
C ALA A 106 -21.76 -20.90 -9.22
N PRO A 107 -20.49 -21.11 -8.82
CA PRO A 107 -20.11 -22.04 -7.76
C PRO A 107 -20.50 -21.53 -6.37
N SER A 108 -21.09 -22.42 -5.57
CA SER A 108 -21.18 -22.27 -4.12
C SER A 108 -19.77 -21.98 -3.56
N LYS A 109 -19.66 -21.04 -2.61
CA LYS A 109 -18.34 -20.72 -2.02
C LYS A 109 -17.84 -21.93 -1.24
N SER A 110 -16.93 -22.67 -1.84
CA SER A 110 -16.31 -23.83 -1.22
C SER A 110 -14.99 -23.45 -0.55
N THR A 111 -14.65 -24.17 0.51
CA THR A 111 -13.30 -24.11 1.07
C THR A 111 -12.29 -24.67 0.06
N ARG A 112 -10.99 -24.48 0.29
CA ARG A 112 -9.92 -25.09 -0.54
C ARG A 112 -10.09 -26.61 -0.72
N SER A 113 -10.80 -27.28 0.19
CA SER A 113 -11.13 -28.71 0.14
C SER A 113 -12.49 -29.06 -0.49
N GLY A 114 -13.19 -28.10 -1.10
CA GLY A 114 -14.43 -28.34 -1.84
C GLY A 114 -15.71 -28.43 -1.00
N ARG A 115 -15.65 -28.16 0.32
CA ARG A 115 -16.86 -28.15 1.17
C ARG A 115 -17.60 -26.82 1.06
N ASP A 116 -18.91 -26.88 0.88
CA ASP A 116 -19.76 -25.69 0.83
C ASP A 116 -19.79 -24.95 2.19
N VAL A 117 -19.58 -23.64 2.16
CA VAL A 117 -19.55 -22.79 3.35
C VAL A 117 -20.95 -22.25 3.63
N LYS A 118 -21.70 -22.95 4.48
CA LYS A 118 -22.93 -22.43 5.08
C LYS A 118 -22.58 -21.59 6.30
N LEU A 119 -22.57 -20.27 6.16
CA LEU A 119 -22.44 -19.37 7.31
C LEU A 119 -23.66 -19.57 8.23
N LEU A 120 -23.40 -19.98 9.48
CA LEU A 120 -24.45 -20.11 10.48
C LEU A 120 -24.85 -18.73 10.99
N ASP A 121 -26.16 -18.50 11.16
CA ASP A 121 -26.78 -17.22 11.52
C ASP A 121 -26.36 -16.66 12.89
N ARG A 122 -25.62 -17.45 13.67
CA ARG A 122 -25.15 -17.10 15.02
C ARG A 122 -23.91 -16.19 15.03
N PHE A 123 -23.32 -15.91 13.88
CA PHE A 123 -22.20 -14.95 13.73
C PHE A 123 -22.64 -13.70 12.93
N LYS A 124 -23.92 -13.32 13.03
CA LYS A 124 -24.40 -12.00 12.64
C LYS A 124 -24.31 -11.02 13.81
#